data_AF-A0A1B7KWC7-F1
#
_entry.id   AF-A0A1B7KWC7-F1
#
_cell.length_a   1.000
_cell.length_b   1.000
_cell.length_c   1.000
_cell.angle_alpha   90.00
_cell.angle_beta   90.00
_cell.angle_gamma   90.00
#
_symmetry.space_group_name_H-M   'P 1'
#
loop_
_entity.id
_entity.type
_entity.pdbx_description
1 polymer ?
#
loop_
_entity_poly.entity_id
_entity_poly.type
_entity_poly.pdbx_seq_one_letter_code
_entity_poly.pdbx_strand_id
1 'polypeptide(L)'
;MIKRLVKNERGLTLIELLAVIVILGIIAAIAIPAIGGLIDNSKKDAHVSNAQQMINATKIAVTSDKDLIPQNSKSKTIKLSQLEGDGYLEAVKDPDKTQGGYDTDKSYVRITNNNNKLSYSVKLINAERGVQTVNGGPVSEDNLKRSEVRKNP
;
A
#
# COMPACT_ATOMS: atom_id res chain seq x y z
N MET A 1 -10.02 53.07 47.55
CA MET A 1 -11.06 52.05 47.79
C MET A 1 -11.31 51.31 46.47
N ILE A 2 -10.69 50.13 46.27
CA ILE A 2 -10.77 49.38 45.00
C ILE A 2 -11.89 48.34 45.13
N LYS A 3 -12.96 48.51 44.35
CA LYS A 3 -14.13 47.62 44.33
C LYS A 3 -13.77 46.38 43.50
N ARG A 4 -13.66 45.22 44.15
CA ARG A 4 -13.43 43.93 43.46
C ARG A 4 -14.68 43.55 42.65
N LEU A 5 -14.56 43.57 41.33
CA LEU A 5 -15.52 42.95 40.41
C LEU A 5 -15.35 41.43 40.50
N VAL A 6 -16.18 40.75 41.28
CA VAL A 6 -16.22 39.29 41.31
C VAL A 6 -16.80 38.81 39.97
N LYS A 7 -15.94 38.28 39.10
CA LYS A 7 -16.32 37.68 37.82
C LYS A 7 -17.05 36.37 38.12
N ASN A 8 -18.31 36.28 37.68
CA ASN A 8 -19.18 35.14 37.95
C ASN A 8 -18.79 34.00 36.99
N GLU A 9 -17.84 33.15 37.40
CA GLU A 9 -17.47 31.90 36.72
C GLU A 9 -18.63 30.90 36.87
N ARG A 10 -19.74 31.11 36.16
CA ARG A 10 -20.82 30.13 36.07
C ARG A 10 -20.26 28.92 35.32
N GLY A 11 -19.88 27.88 36.06
CA GLY A 11 -19.37 26.63 35.53
C GLY A 11 -20.39 25.94 34.63
N LEU A 12 -19.90 25.32 33.56
CA LEU A 12 -20.65 24.40 32.71
C LEU A 12 -21.40 23.38 33.57
N THR A 13 -22.67 23.16 33.25
CA THR A 13 -23.46 22.15 33.94
C THR A 13 -23.12 20.76 33.41
N LEU A 14 -23.24 19.72 34.26
CA LEU A 14 -22.99 18.34 33.83
C LEU A 14 -23.88 17.91 32.67
N ILE A 15 -25.10 18.47 32.57
CA ILE A 15 -26.05 18.14 31.50
C ILE A 15 -25.61 18.68 30.13
N GLU A 16 -24.96 19.84 30.09
CA GLU A 16 -24.41 20.41 28.85
C GLU A 16 -23.25 19.56 28.33
N LEU A 17 -22.34 19.14 29.22
CA LEU A 17 -21.26 18.22 28.84
C LEU A 17 -21.80 16.84 28.41
N LEU A 18 -22.85 16.36 29.08
CA LEU A 18 -23.49 15.09 28.71
C LEU A 18 -24.10 15.16 27.30
N ALA A 19 -24.84 16.22 26.98
CA ALA A 19 -25.46 16.38 25.67
C ALA A 19 -24.41 16.40 24.54
N VAL A 20 -23.27 17.06 24.74
CA VAL A 20 -22.17 17.11 23.77
C VAL A 20 -21.57 15.72 23.54
N ILE A 21 -21.29 14.97 24.60
CA ILE A 21 -20.71 13.62 24.48
C ILE A 21 -21.69 12.66 23.78
N VAL A 22 -22.99 12.78 24.03
CA VAL A 22 -24.02 11.97 23.34
C VAL A 22 -23.98 12.23 21.83
N ILE A 23 -23.97 13.51 21.41
CA ILE A 23 -23.91 13.86 19.99
C ILE A 23 -22.60 13.37 19.36
N LEU A 24 -21.46 13.59 20.01
CA LEU A 24 -20.16 13.08 19.54
C LEU A 24 -20.14 11.55 19.44
N GLY A 25 -20.78 10.85 20.37
CA GLY A 25 -20.91 9.40 20.36
C GLY A 25 -21.68 8.88 19.15
N ILE A 26 -22.82 9.52 18.81
CA ILE A 26 -23.61 9.16 17.63
C ILE A 26 -22.82 9.39 16.34
N ILE A 27 -22.13 10.54 16.23
CA ILE A 27 -21.29 10.86 15.07
C ILE A 27 -20.14 9.85 14.94
N ALA A 28 -19.45 9.55 16.05
CA ALA A 28 -18.34 8.61 16.06
C ALA A 28 -18.77 7.19 15.65
N ALA A 29 -19.95 6.73 16.07
CA ALA A 29 -20.48 5.42 15.73
C ALA A 29 -20.63 5.20 14.22
N ILE A 30 -21.02 6.23 13.46
CA ILE A 30 -21.17 6.15 12.00
C ILE A 30 -19.83 6.44 11.29
N ALA A 31 -19.07 7.42 11.80
CA ALA A 31 -17.84 7.88 11.16
C ALA A 31 -16.70 6.85 11.21
N ILE A 32 -16.52 6.14 12.34
CA ILE A 32 -15.39 5.22 12.54
C ILE A 32 -15.40 4.06 11.50
N PRO A 33 -16.52 3.32 11.30
CA PRO A 33 -16.56 2.25 10.30
C PRO A 33 -16.33 2.77 8.87
N ALA A 34 -16.91 3.92 8.52
CA ALA A 34 -16.78 4.51 7.19
C ALA A 34 -15.33 4.94 6.88
N ILE A 35 -14.67 5.61 7.82
CA ILE A 35 -13.27 6.03 7.69
C ILE A 35 -12.34 4.80 7.63
N GLY A 36 -12.61 3.76 8.43
CA GLY A 36 -11.84 2.52 8.41
C GLY A 36 -11.81 1.86 7.02
N GLY A 37 -12.96 1.75 6.36
CA GLY A 37 -13.04 1.20 5.00
C GLY A 37 -12.34 2.08 3.94
N LEU A 38 -12.43 3.40 4.09
CA LEU A 38 -11.72 4.34 3.21
C LEU A 38 -10.20 4.20 3.33
N ILE A 39 -9.68 4.13 4.56
CA ILE A 39 -8.25 3.94 4.84
C ILE A 39 -7.76 2.62 4.24
N ASP A 40 -8.52 1.53 4.39
CA ASP A 40 -8.14 0.24 3.81
C ASP A 40 -8.03 0.31 2.28
N ASN A 41 -8.99 0.96 1.62
CA ASN A 41 -8.95 1.16 0.17
C ASN A 41 -7.74 2.02 -0.26
N SER A 42 -7.45 3.12 0.45
CA SER A 42 -6.28 3.96 0.18
C SER A 42 -4.97 3.20 0.35
N LYS A 43 -4.87 2.33 1.35
CA LYS A 43 -3.69 1.47 1.51
C LYS A 43 -3.57 0.44 0.38
N LYS A 44 -4.69 -0.18 -0.06
CA LYS A 44 -4.70 -1.07 -1.24
C LYS A 44 -4.26 -0.35 -2.52
N ASP A 45 -4.68 0.90 -2.71
CA ASP A 45 -4.20 1.73 -3.83
C ASP A 45 -2.71 1.98 -3.77
N ALA A 46 -2.20 2.30 -2.59
CA ALA A 46 -0.77 2.51 -2.41
C ALA A 46 0.02 1.22 -2.71
N HIS A 47 -0.46 0.04 -2.31
CA HIS A 47 0.13 -1.24 -2.71
C HIS A 47 0.16 -1.45 -4.22
N VAL A 48 -0.95 -1.16 -4.90
CA VAL A 48 -1.04 -1.22 -6.37
C VAL A 48 -0.06 -0.24 -7.02
N SER A 49 0.02 0.99 -6.52
CA SER A 49 0.96 2.00 -7.02
C SER A 49 2.42 1.56 -6.83
N ASN A 50 2.76 1.04 -5.66
CA ASN A 50 4.08 0.51 -5.35
C ASN A 50 4.47 -0.66 -6.27
N ALA A 51 3.53 -1.57 -6.53
CA ALA A 51 3.73 -2.66 -7.47
C ALA A 51 3.93 -2.15 -8.91
N GLN A 52 3.21 -1.10 -9.33
CA GLN A 52 3.41 -0.46 -10.63
C GLN A 52 4.79 0.22 -10.73
N GLN A 53 5.24 0.89 -9.66
CA GLN A 53 6.57 1.49 -9.59
C GLN A 53 7.65 0.42 -9.77
N MET A 54 7.49 -0.74 -9.13
CA MET A 54 8.40 -1.86 -9.24
C MET A 54 8.43 -2.46 -10.67
N ILE A 55 7.27 -2.54 -11.36
CA ILE A 55 7.22 -2.90 -12.78
C ILE A 55 7.98 -1.87 -13.62
N ASN A 56 7.79 -0.57 -13.37
CA ASN A 56 8.45 0.50 -14.13
C ASN A 56 9.97 0.48 -13.92
N ALA A 57 10.43 0.26 -12.68
CA ALA A 57 11.85 0.07 -12.38
C ALA A 57 12.42 -1.15 -13.11
N THR A 58 11.65 -2.25 -13.15
CA THR A 58 12.04 -3.45 -13.91
C THR A 58 12.14 -3.17 -15.41
N LYS A 59 11.21 -2.39 -15.98
CA LYS A 59 11.27 -1.98 -17.39
C LYS A 59 12.55 -1.18 -17.66
N ILE A 60 12.90 -0.24 -16.79
CA ILE A 60 14.15 0.53 -16.90
C ILE A 60 15.36 -0.41 -16.84
N ALA A 61 15.40 -1.33 -15.87
CA ALA A 61 16.48 -2.30 -15.75
C ALA A 61 16.65 -3.15 -17.02
N VAL A 62 15.55 -3.65 -17.59
CA VAL A 62 15.54 -4.44 -18.84
C VAL A 62 15.99 -3.60 -20.05
N THR A 63 15.73 -2.29 -20.07
CA THR A 63 16.26 -1.42 -21.13
C THR A 63 17.76 -1.16 -21.01
N SER A 64 18.28 -1.12 -19.78
CA SER A 64 19.71 -0.93 -19.51
C SER A 64 20.53 -2.20 -19.72
N ASP A 65 19.99 -3.36 -19.32
CA ASP A 65 20.65 -4.66 -19.44
C ASP A 65 19.82 -5.64 -20.28
N LYS A 66 20.30 -5.91 -21.49
CA LYS A 66 19.64 -6.81 -22.44
C LYS A 66 19.68 -8.27 -21.99
N ASP A 67 20.58 -8.66 -21.08
CA ASP A 67 20.65 -10.02 -20.54
C ASP A 67 19.46 -10.31 -19.60
N LEU A 68 18.76 -9.26 -19.17
CA LEU A 68 17.51 -9.37 -18.43
C LEU A 68 16.31 -9.74 -19.32
N ILE A 69 16.44 -9.62 -20.64
CA ILE A 69 15.40 -10.01 -21.59
C ILE A 69 15.42 -11.54 -21.72
N PRO A 70 14.34 -12.25 -21.31
CA PRO A 70 14.29 -13.69 -21.51
C PRO A 70 14.20 -14.03 -23.01
N GLN A 71 14.77 -15.17 -23.38
CA GLN A 71 14.61 -15.75 -24.71
C GLN A 71 13.12 -15.98 -25.04
N ASN A 72 12.80 -16.13 -26.33
CA ASN A 72 11.42 -16.33 -26.76
C ASN A 72 10.79 -17.54 -26.04
N SER A 73 9.54 -17.38 -25.58
CA SER A 73 8.78 -18.36 -24.81
C SER A 73 9.38 -18.71 -23.44
N LYS A 74 10.30 -17.89 -22.91
CA LYS A 74 10.87 -18.03 -21.56
C LYS A 74 10.46 -16.87 -20.67
N SER A 75 10.64 -17.07 -19.37
CA SER A 75 10.44 -16.03 -18.35
C SER A 75 11.68 -15.86 -17.49
N LYS A 76 11.94 -14.62 -17.06
CA LYS A 76 12.99 -14.27 -16.10
C LYS A 76 12.35 -13.54 -14.93
N THR A 77 12.89 -13.76 -13.74
CA THR A 77 12.39 -13.13 -12.51
C THR A 77 13.47 -12.21 -11.95
N ILE A 78 13.08 -10.99 -11.58
CA ILE A 78 13.94 -9.99 -10.97
C ILE A 78 13.35 -9.66 -9.60
N LYS A 79 14.14 -9.85 -8.54
CA LYS A 79 13.71 -9.62 -7.16
C LYS A 79 13.72 -8.13 -6.82
N LEU A 80 12.92 -7.76 -5.82
CA LEU A 80 12.92 -6.40 -5.28
C LEU A 80 14.31 -6.01 -4.74
N SER A 81 14.99 -6.92 -4.03
CA SER A 81 16.35 -6.68 -3.52
C SER A 81 17.37 -6.33 -4.62
N GLN A 82 17.20 -6.88 -5.83
CA GLN A 82 18.08 -6.56 -6.96
C GLN A 82 17.77 -5.17 -7.53
N LEU A 83 16.49 -4.81 -7.65
CA LEU A 83 16.09 -3.49 -8.13
C LEU A 83 16.55 -2.37 -7.20
N GLU A 84 16.50 -2.61 -5.89
CA GLU A 84 16.99 -1.67 -4.87
C GLU A 84 18.53 -1.63 -4.85
N GLY A 85 19.19 -2.77 -4.89
CA GLY A 85 20.66 -2.87 -4.87
C GLY A 85 21.32 -2.25 -6.11
N ASP A 86 20.71 -2.43 -7.28
CA ASP A 86 21.20 -1.88 -8.54
C ASP A 86 20.79 -0.40 -8.74
N GLY A 87 20.01 0.17 -7.81
CA GLY A 87 19.60 1.57 -7.83
C GLY A 87 18.49 1.92 -8.83
N TYR A 88 17.76 0.92 -9.34
CA TYR A 88 16.60 1.14 -10.22
C TYR A 88 15.33 1.55 -9.47
N LEU A 89 15.26 1.25 -8.18
CA LEU A 89 14.12 1.55 -7.33
C LEU A 89 14.58 1.96 -5.94
N GLU A 90 14.04 3.06 -5.41
CA GLU A 90 14.24 3.42 -4.01
C GLU A 90 13.37 2.54 -3.10
N ALA A 91 13.81 2.36 -1.85
CA ALA A 91 13.08 1.56 -0.86
C ALA A 91 11.62 2.03 -0.74
N VAL A 92 10.70 1.20 -1.22
CA VAL A 92 9.29 1.56 -1.31
C VAL A 92 8.64 1.41 0.07
N LYS A 93 7.93 2.45 0.51
CA LYS A 93 7.30 2.46 1.83
C LYS A 93 6.04 1.60 1.86
N ASP A 94 5.96 0.72 2.85
CA ASP A 94 4.79 -0.11 3.10
C ASP A 94 3.62 0.71 3.70
N PRO A 95 2.45 0.78 3.02
CA PRO A 95 1.26 1.47 3.51
C PRO A 95 0.67 0.86 4.79
N ASP A 96 0.94 -0.42 5.07
CA ASP A 96 0.49 -1.09 6.29
C ASP A 96 1.38 -0.82 7.48
N LYS A 97 2.58 -0.27 7.25
CA LYS A 97 3.60 -0.04 8.27
C LYS A 97 3.93 -1.34 9.02
N THR A 98 3.96 -2.47 8.32
CA THR A 98 4.39 -3.74 8.92
C THR A 98 5.86 -3.66 9.33
N GLN A 99 6.23 -4.40 10.38
CA GLN A 99 7.62 -4.48 10.80
C GLN A 99 8.44 -5.18 9.70
N GLY A 100 9.45 -4.47 9.16
CA GLY A 100 10.26 -4.97 8.04
C GLY A 100 9.78 -4.55 6.65
N GLY A 101 8.60 -3.94 6.52
CA GLY A 101 8.09 -3.46 5.23
C GLY A 101 7.81 -4.59 4.23
N TYR A 102 8.10 -4.35 2.95
CA TYR A 102 7.97 -5.39 1.92
C TYR A 102 9.07 -6.44 2.04
N ASP A 103 8.72 -7.71 1.81
CA ASP A 103 9.66 -8.82 1.77
C ASP A 103 10.46 -8.72 0.45
N THR A 104 11.71 -8.26 0.53
CA THR A 104 12.57 -7.99 -0.63
C THR A 104 12.99 -9.24 -1.39
N ASP A 105 12.93 -10.42 -0.77
CA ASP A 105 13.34 -11.69 -1.37
C ASP A 105 12.17 -12.44 -2.02
N LYS A 106 10.97 -12.33 -1.45
CA LYS A 106 9.75 -12.95 -1.98
C LYS A 106 8.98 -12.03 -2.91
N SER A 107 9.25 -10.73 -2.89
CA SER A 107 8.72 -9.76 -3.85
C SER A 107 9.58 -9.73 -5.11
N TYR A 108 8.95 -9.90 -6.27
CA TYR A 108 9.64 -9.96 -7.55
C TYR A 108 8.75 -9.56 -8.73
N VAL A 109 9.37 -9.14 -9.82
CA VAL A 109 8.73 -8.99 -11.13
C VAL A 109 9.15 -10.14 -12.02
N ARG A 110 8.18 -10.79 -12.65
CA ARG A 110 8.40 -11.79 -13.69
C ARG A 110 8.18 -11.14 -15.06
N ILE A 111 9.20 -11.26 -15.91
CA ILE A 111 9.17 -10.85 -17.31
C ILE A 111 8.94 -12.11 -18.13
N THR A 112 7.99 -12.09 -19.06
CA THR A 112 7.74 -13.17 -20.01
C THR A 112 7.87 -12.62 -21.42
N ASN A 113 8.67 -13.30 -22.26
CA ASN A 113 8.79 -12.94 -23.67
C ASN A 113 7.98 -13.94 -24.51
N ASN A 114 6.98 -13.45 -25.23
CA ASN A 114 6.20 -14.25 -26.17
C ASN A 114 6.22 -13.57 -27.54
N ASN A 115 6.93 -14.16 -28.49
CA ASN A 115 7.13 -13.67 -29.86
C ASN A 115 7.61 -12.20 -29.89
N ASN A 116 8.65 -11.89 -29.13
CA ASN A 116 9.23 -10.55 -28.97
C ASN A 116 8.32 -9.52 -28.29
N LYS A 117 7.16 -9.94 -27.77
CA LYS A 117 6.32 -9.12 -26.90
C LYS A 117 6.66 -9.42 -25.44
N LEU A 118 7.12 -8.39 -24.72
CA LEU A 118 7.41 -8.49 -23.29
C LEU A 118 6.16 -8.22 -22.47
N SER A 119 5.84 -9.13 -21.55
CA SER A 119 4.77 -8.99 -20.57
C SER A 119 5.35 -9.01 -19.16
N TYR A 120 4.84 -8.14 -18.29
CA TYR A 120 5.31 -7.97 -16.92
C TYR A 120 4.25 -8.43 -15.93
N SER A 121 4.67 -9.14 -14.88
CA SER A 121 3.81 -9.54 -13.78
C SER A 121 4.52 -9.35 -12.46
N VAL A 122 3.86 -8.77 -11.47
CA VAL A 122 4.45 -8.38 -10.19
C VAL A 122 3.86 -9.19 -9.04
N LYS A 123 4.74 -9.63 -8.14
CA LYS A 123 4.38 -10.09 -6.81
C LYS A 123 5.04 -9.16 -5.80
N LEU A 124 4.26 -8.47 -4.98
CA LEU A 124 4.77 -7.55 -3.96
C LEU A 124 4.05 -7.86 -2.65
N ILE A 125 4.77 -8.36 -1.65
CA ILE A 125 4.19 -8.85 -0.40
C ILE A 125 4.89 -8.26 0.82
N ASN A 126 4.13 -7.96 1.88
CA ASN A 126 4.64 -7.62 3.21
C ASN A 126 4.23 -8.72 4.22
N ALA A 127 4.21 -8.45 5.53
CA ALA A 127 3.77 -9.44 6.53
C ALA A 127 2.24 -9.64 6.59
N GLU A 128 1.44 -8.62 6.26
CA GLU A 128 -0.02 -8.62 6.42
C GLU A 128 -0.77 -8.97 5.12
N ARG A 129 -0.29 -8.45 3.98
CA ARG A 129 -0.92 -8.56 2.67
C ARG A 129 0.07 -8.34 1.52
N GLY A 130 -0.42 -8.50 0.30
CA GLY A 130 0.36 -8.19 -0.88
C GLY A 130 -0.44 -8.21 -2.16
N VAL A 131 0.16 -7.65 -3.20
CA VAL A 131 -0.28 -7.79 -4.59
C VAL A 131 0.16 -9.18 -5.06
N GLN A 132 -0.79 -10.10 -5.12
CA GLN A 132 -0.57 -11.48 -5.56
C GLN A 132 -1.88 -12.10 -6.03
N THR A 133 -1.79 -13.09 -6.92
CA THR A 133 -2.98 -13.85 -7.37
C THR A 133 -3.56 -14.70 -6.24
N VAL A 134 -4.74 -15.29 -6.46
CA VAL A 134 -5.39 -16.20 -5.48
C VAL A 134 -4.47 -17.34 -5.04
N ASN A 135 -3.58 -17.80 -5.93
CA ASN A 135 -2.62 -18.88 -5.64
C ASN A 135 -1.27 -18.37 -5.11
N GLY A 136 -1.17 -17.09 -4.74
CA GLY A 136 0.09 -16.46 -4.31
C GLY A 136 1.10 -16.25 -5.43
N GLY A 137 0.66 -16.24 -6.69
CA GLY A 137 1.50 -15.96 -7.86
C GLY A 137 1.59 -14.47 -8.19
N PRO A 138 2.41 -14.09 -9.19
CA PRO A 138 2.50 -12.72 -9.66
C PRO A 138 1.26 -12.30 -10.46
N VAL A 139 0.87 -11.03 -10.34
CA VAL A 139 -0.28 -10.41 -11.00
C VAL A 139 0.19 -9.70 -12.26
N SER A 140 -0.48 -9.91 -13.39
CA SER A 140 -0.17 -9.22 -14.65
C SER A 140 -0.38 -7.70 -14.54
N GLU A 141 0.45 -6.91 -15.21
CA GLU A 141 0.33 -5.44 -15.24
C GLU A 141 -1.08 -4.97 -15.63
N ASP A 142 -1.67 -5.56 -16.67
CA ASP A 142 -3.03 -5.20 -17.14
C ASP A 142 -4.14 -5.49 -16.12
N ASN A 143 -3.87 -6.38 -15.16
CA ASN A 143 -4.82 -6.81 -14.13
C ASN A 143 -4.52 -6.20 -12.76
N LEU A 144 -3.58 -5.27 -12.68
CA LEU A 144 -3.15 -4.67 -11.43
C LEU A 144 -4.25 -3.75 -10.87
N LYS A 145 -5.02 -4.27 -9.91
CA LYS A 145 -6.20 -3.61 -9.32
C LYS A 145 -6.28 -3.88 -7.83
N ARG A 146 -7.06 -3.09 -7.09
CA ARG A 146 -7.28 -3.26 -5.63
C ARG A 146 -7.74 -4.67 -5.25
N SER A 147 -8.48 -5.37 -6.13
CA SER A 147 -8.95 -6.74 -5.91
C SER A 147 -7.82 -7.76 -5.79
N GLU A 148 -6.66 -7.44 -6.34
CA GLU A 148 -5.46 -8.29 -6.32
C GLU A 148 -4.59 -8.05 -5.08
N VAL A 149 -4.94 -7.05 -4.24
CA VAL A 149 -4.32 -6.85 -2.94
C VAL A 149 -5.01 -7.76 -1.92
N ARG A 150 -4.35 -8.86 -1.59
CA ARG A 150 -4.88 -9.94 -0.76
C ARG A 150 -4.10 -10.06 0.54
N LYS A 151 -4.80 -10.36 1.63
CA LYS A 151 -4.15 -10.72 2.90
C LYS A 151 -3.31 -11.97 2.72
N ASN A 152 -2.15 -11.99 3.36
CA ASN A 152 -1.30 -13.17 3.35
C ASN A 152 -1.92 -14.23 4.30
N PRO A 153 -1.74 -15.52 3.99
CA PRO A 153 -2.15 -16.60 4.89
C PRO A 153 -1.36 -16.58 6.20
#